data_AF-A0A428W6S5-F1
#
_entry.id   AF-A0A428W6S5-F1
#
_cell.length_a   1.000
_cell.length_b   1.000
_cell.length_c   1.000
_cell.angle_alpha   90.00
_cell.angle_beta   90.00
_cell.angle_gamma   90.00
#
_symmetry.space_group_name_H-M   'P 1'
#
loop_
_entity.id
_entity.type
_entity.pdbx_description
1 polymer ?
#
loop_
_entity_poly.entity_id
_entity_poly.type
_entity_poly.pdbx_seq_one_letter_code
_entity_poly.pdbx_strand_id
1 'polypeptide(L)'
;MELVASGMPAKPASGVEPLEDYVRFAAICQGNAIPTLAHACFTIEGNSRPWTEQNDGPALQTLAVLRAFTQLDEPTRDLARQVIGRNLDFLIGAYQQQTTNVWEEHSGYSFFARAVQLRCFREISTNTIGVTVPAGCREAADWLRSALTSHWDGTRYLSLIGDAQPPTDPAGPGYDPNIDIVIAAIYGDLPLTDTRLLATAAELRKHWSDPASPAVYPVNLADQQLGIGPMLGRYPGDSYDGDVSNPVQGGHPWALATCNFAELYYRLADGVQSTGSLPYDDLSAPFFAQIGVAADTPARDAAAALEQAADQMLQAVTYHSDNLELSEQFDRTTGYCRSVSNLTWSYAAYLSAVRAKTGLTVQG
;
A
#
# COMPACT_ATOMS: atom_id res chain seq x y z
N MET A 1 1.72 -5.99 6.58
CA MET A 1 0.92 -5.47 5.46
C MET A 1 0.61 -6.55 4.44
N GLU A 2 1.57 -7.13 3.73
CA GLU A 2 1.30 -7.99 2.55
C GLU A 2 0.51 -9.30 2.79
N LEU A 3 0.48 -9.83 4.01
CA LEU A 3 -0.44 -10.92 4.36
C LEU A 3 -1.90 -10.55 4.10
N VAL A 4 -2.25 -9.27 4.23
CA VAL A 4 -3.58 -8.71 3.95
C VAL A 4 -3.94 -8.85 2.46
N ALA A 5 -2.97 -8.65 1.56
CA ALA A 5 -3.16 -8.76 0.12
C ALA A 5 -3.07 -10.22 -0.39
N SER A 6 -2.55 -11.14 0.43
CA SER A 6 -2.29 -12.53 0.02
C SER A 6 -3.51 -13.46 0.13
N GLY A 7 -3.70 -14.34 -0.87
CA GLY A 7 -4.54 -15.53 -0.76
C GLY A 7 -3.72 -16.72 -0.28
N MET A 8 -3.62 -16.93 1.05
CA MET A 8 -2.76 -17.98 1.60
C MET A 8 -3.26 -19.41 1.31
N PRO A 9 -2.36 -20.39 1.09
CA PRO A 9 -2.78 -21.77 0.85
C PRO A 9 -3.40 -22.35 2.13
N ALA A 10 -4.56 -23.00 2.00
CA ALA A 10 -5.16 -23.73 3.11
C ALA A 10 -4.38 -25.03 3.37
N LYS A 11 -3.40 -25.01 4.28
CA LYS A 11 -2.89 -26.24 4.88
C LYS A 11 -3.86 -26.69 5.99
N PRO A 12 -4.27 -27.97 6.03
CA PRO A 12 -5.09 -28.47 7.13
C PRO A 12 -4.29 -28.41 8.44
N ALA A 13 -4.70 -27.50 9.34
CA ALA A 13 -4.36 -27.46 10.77
C ALA A 13 -2.92 -27.88 11.14
N SER A 14 -1.92 -27.38 10.40
CA SER A 14 -0.52 -27.50 10.79
C SER A 14 -0.09 -26.16 11.36
N GLY A 15 0.15 -26.09 12.67
CA GLY A 15 0.64 -24.88 13.33
C GLY A 15 1.89 -24.33 12.66
N VAL A 16 1.73 -23.29 11.84
CA VAL A 16 2.84 -22.65 11.14
C VAL A 16 3.52 -21.72 12.13
N GLU A 17 4.62 -22.19 12.71
CA GLU A 17 5.34 -21.52 13.81
C GLU A 17 5.57 -20.02 13.58
N PRO A 18 6.05 -19.52 12.42
CA PRO A 18 6.19 -18.08 12.20
C PRO A 18 4.88 -17.28 12.31
N LEU A 19 3.74 -17.87 11.90
CA LEU A 19 2.43 -17.22 12.02
C LEU A 19 1.93 -17.24 13.46
N GLU A 20 2.24 -18.30 14.21
CA GLU A 20 1.91 -18.38 15.62
C GLU A 20 2.72 -17.38 16.45
N ASP A 21 4.02 -17.30 16.19
CA ASP A 21 4.92 -16.34 16.83
C ASP A 21 4.50 -14.90 16.53
N TYR A 22 4.05 -14.62 15.31
CA TYR A 22 3.45 -13.33 14.97
C TYR A 22 2.25 -13.00 15.86
N VAL A 23 1.32 -13.93 16.06
CA VAL A 23 0.13 -13.71 16.92
C VAL A 23 0.54 -13.53 18.39
N ARG A 24 1.47 -14.34 18.89
CA ARG A 24 1.99 -14.22 20.26
C ARG A 24 2.69 -12.86 20.47
N PHE A 25 3.52 -12.46 19.52
CA PHE A 25 4.21 -11.18 19.55
C PHE A 25 3.25 -9.99 19.44
N ALA A 26 2.23 -10.08 18.57
CA ALA A 26 1.17 -9.08 18.48
C ALA A 26 0.47 -8.88 19.84
N ALA A 27 0.15 -9.97 20.56
CA ALA A 27 -0.44 -9.88 21.88
C ALA A 27 0.48 -9.22 22.93
N ILE A 28 1.80 -9.48 22.86
CA ILE A 28 2.80 -8.82 23.70
C ILE A 28 2.82 -7.30 23.42
N CYS A 29 2.92 -6.91 22.14
CA CYS A 29 2.93 -5.50 21.76
C CYS A 29 1.64 -4.79 22.20
N GLN A 30 0.46 -5.41 22.02
CA GLN A 30 -0.80 -4.85 22.52
C GLN A 30 -0.81 -4.66 24.04
N GLY A 31 -0.17 -5.54 24.80
CA GLY A 31 -0.04 -5.41 26.25
C GLY A 31 0.89 -4.28 26.69
N ASN A 32 1.83 -3.90 25.83
CA ASN A 32 2.84 -2.87 26.08
C ASN A 32 2.57 -1.56 25.32
N ALA A 33 1.46 -1.47 24.60
CA ALA A 33 1.16 -0.34 23.72
C ALA A 33 0.88 0.93 24.53
N ILE A 34 1.79 1.91 24.42
CA ILE A 34 1.70 3.20 25.11
C ILE A 34 2.06 4.30 24.09
N PRO A 35 1.27 5.38 23.95
CA PRO A 35 0.08 5.72 24.73
C PRO A 35 -1.20 4.96 24.34
N THR A 36 -1.30 4.45 23.11
CA THR A 36 -2.51 3.77 22.65
C THR A 36 -2.20 2.54 21.80
N LEU A 37 -3.24 1.79 21.40
CA LEU A 37 -3.09 0.67 20.46
C LEU A 37 -2.69 1.10 19.03
N ALA A 38 -2.67 2.40 18.73
CA ALA A 38 -2.13 2.95 17.49
C ALA A 38 -0.61 3.07 17.49
N HIS A 39 0.07 2.72 18.59
CA HIS A 39 1.51 2.91 18.67
C HIS A 39 2.26 2.15 17.55
N ALA A 40 2.99 2.88 16.72
CA ALA A 40 3.43 2.37 15.43
C ALA A 40 4.60 1.37 15.52
N CYS A 41 5.36 1.36 16.61
CA CYS A 41 6.58 0.56 16.68
C CYS A 41 6.98 0.11 18.09
N PHE A 42 7.65 -1.03 18.14
CA PHE A 42 8.10 -1.68 19.36
C PHE A 42 9.54 -2.17 19.18
N THR A 43 10.24 -2.47 20.29
CA THR A 43 11.50 -3.21 20.24
C THR A 43 11.25 -4.67 19.82
N ILE A 44 12.31 -5.42 19.51
CA ILE A 44 12.18 -6.86 19.14
C ILE A 44 11.67 -7.73 20.29
N GLU A 45 11.76 -7.24 21.53
CA GLU A 45 11.17 -7.86 22.73
C GLU A 45 9.72 -7.43 22.98
N GLY A 46 9.17 -6.54 22.13
CA GLY A 46 7.79 -6.08 22.21
C GLY A 46 7.56 -4.92 23.18
N ASN A 47 8.60 -4.17 23.57
CA ASN A 47 8.46 -2.99 24.42
C ASN A 47 8.16 -1.74 23.58
N SER A 48 7.27 -0.87 24.05
CA SER A 48 7.00 0.43 23.41
C SER A 48 8.29 1.24 23.27
N ARG A 49 8.50 1.88 22.12
CA ARG A 49 9.62 2.83 21.91
C ARG A 49 9.05 4.19 21.50
N PRO A 50 9.56 5.33 21.99
CA PRO A 50 8.99 6.64 21.66
C PRO A 50 8.89 6.87 20.15
N TRP A 51 7.67 7.08 19.63
CA TRP A 51 7.37 7.29 18.22
C TRP A 51 5.93 7.79 18.01
N THR A 52 5.40 7.71 16.79
CA THR A 52 4.09 8.23 16.38
C THR A 52 2.93 7.23 16.60
N GLU A 53 1.69 7.74 16.52
CA GLU A 53 0.45 6.97 16.64
C GLU A 53 -0.27 6.87 15.28
N GLN A 54 -0.46 5.64 14.82
CA GLN A 54 -0.89 5.25 13.47
C GLN A 54 -2.08 4.26 13.53
N ASN A 55 -3.26 4.71 13.11
CA ASN A 55 -4.52 4.01 13.28
C ASN A 55 -4.78 2.95 12.20
N ASP A 56 -3.91 2.84 11.19
CA ASP A 56 -3.91 1.80 10.16
C ASP A 56 -3.37 0.46 10.69
N GLY A 57 -2.40 0.50 11.64
CA GLY A 57 -1.73 -0.67 12.21
C GLY A 57 -2.69 -1.74 12.77
N PRO A 58 -3.61 -1.40 13.68
CA PRO A 58 -4.60 -2.34 14.22
C PRO A 58 -5.52 -2.97 13.16
N ALA A 59 -5.86 -2.22 12.10
CA ALA A 59 -6.68 -2.72 11.00
C ALA A 59 -5.91 -3.73 10.15
N LEU A 60 -4.66 -3.40 9.78
CA LEU A 60 -3.78 -4.29 9.03
C LEU A 60 -3.41 -5.55 9.82
N GLN A 61 -3.16 -5.44 11.13
CA GLN A 61 -2.91 -6.58 11.99
C GLN A 61 -4.13 -7.50 12.05
N THR A 62 -5.34 -6.93 12.20
CA THR A 62 -6.58 -7.72 12.18
C THR A 62 -6.74 -8.50 10.88
N LEU A 63 -6.57 -7.84 9.73
CA LEU A 63 -6.65 -8.47 8.42
C LEU A 63 -5.60 -9.57 8.22
N ALA A 64 -4.37 -9.36 8.69
CA ALA A 64 -3.30 -10.34 8.61
C ALA A 64 -3.60 -11.58 9.47
N VAL A 65 -4.05 -11.39 10.72
CA VAL A 65 -4.42 -12.49 11.62
C VAL A 65 -5.63 -13.26 11.08
N LEU A 66 -6.62 -12.57 10.49
CA LEU A 66 -7.76 -13.23 9.82
C LEU A 66 -7.29 -14.17 8.71
N ARG A 67 -6.36 -13.71 7.86
CA ARG A 67 -5.80 -14.55 6.78
C ARG A 67 -5.02 -15.73 7.33
N ALA A 68 -4.26 -15.54 8.42
CA ALA A 68 -3.44 -16.58 9.05
C ALA A 68 -4.23 -17.63 9.83
N PHE A 69 -5.46 -17.31 10.25
CA PHE A 69 -6.20 -18.04 11.27
C PHE A 69 -6.25 -19.57 11.08
N THR A 70 -6.48 -20.05 9.85
CA THR A 70 -6.61 -21.49 9.58
C THR A 70 -5.29 -22.25 9.67
N GLN A 71 -4.15 -21.55 9.65
CA GLN A 71 -2.80 -22.10 9.75
C GLN A 71 -2.22 -22.07 11.17
N LEU A 72 -2.98 -21.57 12.15
CA LEU A 72 -2.58 -21.54 13.56
C LEU A 72 -3.01 -22.83 14.28
N ASP A 73 -2.26 -23.24 15.30
CA ASP A 73 -2.72 -24.21 16.29
C ASP A 73 -3.91 -23.70 17.12
N GLU A 74 -4.56 -24.60 17.87
CA GLU A 74 -5.76 -24.27 18.64
C GLU A 74 -5.52 -23.20 19.73
N PRO A 75 -4.47 -23.30 20.58
CA PRO A 75 -4.17 -22.25 21.56
C PRO A 75 -3.93 -20.88 20.92
N THR A 76 -3.23 -20.83 19.78
CA THR A 76 -2.92 -19.57 19.11
C THR A 76 -4.12 -19.00 18.38
N ARG A 77 -5.10 -19.83 17.96
CA ARG A 77 -6.40 -19.34 17.47
C ARG A 77 -7.19 -18.61 18.55
N ASP A 78 -7.17 -19.08 19.79
CA ASP A 78 -7.84 -18.40 20.89
C ASP A 78 -7.17 -17.06 21.20
N LEU A 79 -5.84 -17.01 21.16
CA LEU A 79 -5.10 -15.75 21.29
C LEU A 79 -5.36 -14.81 20.11
N ALA A 80 -5.42 -15.32 18.88
CA ALA A 80 -5.72 -14.56 17.67
C ALA A 80 -7.08 -13.85 17.76
N ARG A 81 -8.10 -14.54 18.27
CA ARG A 81 -9.43 -13.92 18.51
C ARG A 81 -9.34 -12.76 19.51
N GLN A 82 -8.54 -12.91 20.57
CA GLN A 82 -8.34 -11.85 21.57
C GLN A 82 -7.59 -10.65 20.98
N VAL A 83 -6.54 -10.89 20.19
CA VAL A 83 -5.78 -9.85 19.47
C VAL A 83 -6.70 -9.07 18.55
N ILE A 84 -7.50 -9.77 17.73
CA ILE A 84 -8.48 -9.14 16.85
C ILE A 84 -9.51 -8.34 17.66
N GLY A 85 -10.07 -8.92 18.72
CA GLY A 85 -11.05 -8.24 19.57
C GLY A 85 -10.55 -6.90 20.10
N ARG A 86 -9.32 -6.87 20.66
CA ARG A 86 -8.69 -5.63 21.16
C ARG A 86 -8.48 -4.59 20.06
N ASN A 87 -8.05 -5.01 18.88
CA ASN A 87 -7.91 -4.09 17.74
C ASN A 87 -9.25 -3.48 17.35
N LEU A 88 -10.31 -4.28 17.32
CA LEU A 88 -11.65 -3.82 16.93
C LEU A 88 -12.26 -2.86 17.97
N ASP A 89 -12.05 -3.13 19.26
CA ASP A 89 -12.47 -2.23 20.34
C ASP A 89 -11.77 -0.88 20.27
N PHE A 90 -10.50 -0.85 19.86
CA PHE A 90 -9.79 0.41 19.59
C PHE A 90 -10.32 1.11 18.33
N LEU A 91 -10.40 0.39 17.21
CA LEU A 91 -10.76 0.95 15.92
C LEU A 91 -12.16 1.57 15.91
N ILE A 92 -13.13 0.99 16.62
CA ILE A 92 -14.50 1.54 16.67
C ILE A 92 -14.54 2.92 17.35
N GLY A 93 -13.59 3.23 18.24
CA GLY A 93 -13.42 4.55 18.84
C GLY A 93 -12.52 5.50 18.02
N ALA A 94 -11.67 4.97 17.16
CA ALA A 94 -10.61 5.72 16.48
C ALA A 94 -10.89 6.06 15.00
N TYR A 95 -11.80 5.35 14.32
CA TYR A 95 -11.95 5.42 12.85
C TYR A 95 -12.31 6.81 12.27
N GLN A 96 -12.85 7.72 13.10
CA GLN A 96 -13.17 9.10 12.70
C GLN A 96 -12.04 10.09 13.00
N GLN A 97 -11.01 9.68 13.73
CA GLN A 97 -9.96 10.56 14.24
C GLN A 97 -8.85 10.77 13.20
N GLN A 98 -8.07 11.84 13.40
CA GLN A 98 -6.82 12.03 12.67
C GLN A 98 -5.77 11.03 13.15
N THR A 99 -4.78 10.76 12.30
CA THR A 99 -3.69 9.84 12.58
C THR A 99 -2.44 10.26 11.82
N THR A 100 -1.27 9.88 12.30
CA THR A 100 -0.05 9.98 11.50
C THR A 100 -0.17 9.05 10.30
N ASN A 101 0.27 9.52 9.13
CA ASN A 101 0.19 8.77 7.88
C ASN A 101 1.16 7.58 7.85
N VAL A 102 1.05 6.75 6.80
CA VAL A 102 1.86 5.54 6.62
C VAL A 102 3.37 5.82 6.46
N TRP A 103 3.73 7.06 6.11
CA TRP A 103 5.12 7.50 6.03
C TRP A 103 5.67 8.05 7.35
N GLU A 104 4.84 8.10 8.39
CA GLU A 104 5.21 8.49 9.75
C GLU A 104 5.60 9.97 9.91
N GLU A 105 5.15 10.84 8.99
CA GLU A 105 5.63 12.22 8.83
C GLU A 105 4.59 13.29 9.18
N HIS A 106 3.34 13.06 8.77
CA HIS A 106 2.29 14.07 8.83
C HIS A 106 1.02 13.48 9.41
N SER A 107 0.28 14.28 10.16
CA SER A 107 -0.96 13.85 10.79
C SER A 107 -2.15 14.57 10.19
N GLY A 108 -3.22 13.81 9.95
CA GLY A 108 -4.45 14.32 9.38
C GLY A 108 -5.45 13.19 9.23
N TYR A 109 -6.51 13.44 8.47
CA TYR A 109 -7.38 12.36 8.04
C TYR A 109 -6.71 11.63 6.87
N SER A 110 -6.13 10.46 7.11
CA SER A 110 -5.38 9.68 6.11
C SER A 110 -6.29 8.83 5.22
N PHE A 111 -6.10 8.92 3.91
CA PHE A 111 -6.80 8.09 2.93
C PHE A 111 -6.44 6.61 3.14
N PHE A 112 -5.14 6.31 3.30
CA PHE A 112 -4.65 4.96 3.54
C PHE A 112 -5.27 4.34 4.80
N ALA A 113 -5.20 5.03 5.94
CA ALA A 113 -5.77 4.52 7.19
C ALA A 113 -7.27 4.24 7.07
N ARG A 114 -8.03 5.17 6.47
CA ARG A 114 -9.47 5.00 6.24
C ARG A 114 -9.78 3.81 5.32
N ALA A 115 -8.98 3.59 4.28
CA ALA A 115 -9.16 2.49 3.34
C ALA A 115 -8.94 1.13 3.99
N VAL A 116 -7.86 0.96 4.76
CA VAL A 116 -7.58 -0.32 5.42
C VAL A 116 -8.54 -0.58 6.59
N GLN A 117 -9.00 0.45 7.30
CA GLN A 117 -10.05 0.33 8.31
C GLN A 117 -11.39 -0.06 7.69
N LEU A 118 -11.76 0.52 6.54
CA LEU A 118 -12.97 0.14 5.80
C LEU A 118 -12.96 -1.34 5.45
N ARG A 119 -11.83 -1.82 4.91
CA ARG A 119 -11.67 -3.24 4.60
C ARG A 119 -11.78 -4.11 5.85
N CYS A 120 -11.08 -3.74 6.92
CA CYS A 120 -11.12 -4.45 8.20
C CYS A 120 -12.54 -4.64 8.71
N PHE A 121 -13.35 -3.57 8.77
CA PHE A 121 -14.73 -3.66 9.22
C PHE A 121 -15.62 -4.49 8.29
N ARG A 122 -15.45 -4.38 6.97
CA ARG A 122 -16.19 -5.21 6.01
C ARG A 122 -15.90 -6.70 6.21
N GLU A 123 -14.62 -7.08 6.29
CA GLU A 123 -14.24 -8.48 6.44
C GLU A 123 -14.69 -9.05 7.79
N ILE A 124 -14.51 -8.28 8.87
CA ILE A 124 -14.95 -8.71 10.21
C ILE A 124 -16.46 -8.90 10.29
N SER A 125 -17.26 -8.08 9.59
CA SER A 125 -18.72 -8.22 9.56
C SER A 125 -19.21 -9.57 9.02
N THR A 126 -18.35 -10.30 8.30
CA THR A 126 -18.64 -11.62 7.71
C THR A 126 -17.71 -12.72 8.22
N ASN A 127 -16.97 -12.47 9.31
CA ASN A 127 -15.99 -13.42 9.80
C ASN A 127 -16.64 -14.75 10.25
N THR A 128 -15.97 -15.86 9.93
CA THR A 128 -16.40 -17.23 10.29
C THR A 128 -15.58 -17.83 11.43
N ILE A 129 -14.64 -17.07 11.98
CA ILE A 129 -13.67 -17.55 12.97
C ILE A 129 -14.15 -17.40 14.42
N GLY A 130 -15.34 -16.81 14.63
CA GLY A 130 -15.96 -16.66 15.95
C GLY A 130 -15.50 -15.41 16.71
N VAL A 131 -15.01 -14.39 16.02
CA VAL A 131 -14.75 -13.08 16.62
C VAL A 131 -16.07 -12.33 16.76
N THR A 132 -16.35 -11.82 17.96
CA THR A 132 -17.49 -10.93 18.21
C THR A 132 -17.32 -9.64 17.42
N VAL A 133 -18.29 -9.33 16.56
CA VAL A 133 -18.31 -8.08 15.80
C VAL A 133 -18.80 -6.96 16.72
N PRO A 134 -18.03 -5.88 16.94
CA PRO A 134 -18.51 -4.75 17.74
C PRO A 134 -19.76 -4.10 17.14
N ALA A 135 -20.62 -3.58 18.02
CA ALA A 135 -21.74 -2.73 17.59
C ALA A 135 -21.19 -1.49 16.85
N GLY A 136 -21.88 -1.04 15.79
CA GLY A 136 -21.44 0.11 15.00
C GLY A 136 -20.46 -0.22 13.85
N CYS A 137 -20.01 -1.46 13.70
CA CYS A 137 -19.04 -1.84 12.67
C CYS A 137 -19.55 -1.57 11.23
N ARG A 138 -20.84 -1.82 10.98
CA ARG A 138 -21.48 -1.53 9.68
C ARG A 138 -21.54 -0.03 9.42
N GLU A 139 -21.97 0.73 10.42
CA GLU A 139 -22.07 2.18 10.39
C GLU A 139 -20.70 2.83 10.18
N ALA A 140 -19.66 2.31 10.85
CA ALA A 140 -18.29 2.76 10.65
C ALA A 140 -17.80 2.49 9.23
N ALA A 141 -18.08 1.31 8.67
CA ALA A 141 -17.75 0.98 7.28
C ALA A 141 -18.48 1.89 6.28
N ASP A 142 -19.76 2.19 6.50
CA ASP A 142 -20.52 3.09 5.62
C ASP A 142 -20.02 4.53 5.73
N TRP A 143 -19.71 5.00 6.94
CA TRP A 143 -19.11 6.31 7.16
C TRP A 143 -17.74 6.43 6.48
N LEU A 144 -16.85 5.45 6.64
CA LEU A 144 -15.51 5.45 6.03
C LEU A 144 -15.59 5.47 4.50
N ARG A 145 -16.54 4.74 3.92
CA ARG A 145 -16.79 4.76 2.47
C ARG A 145 -17.14 6.18 1.99
N SER A 146 -18.00 6.90 2.72
CA SER A 146 -18.30 8.30 2.42
C SER A 146 -17.10 9.21 2.67
N ALA A 147 -16.35 9.00 3.76
CA ALA A 147 -15.19 9.80 4.12
C ALA A 147 -14.06 9.71 3.07
N LEU A 148 -13.83 8.54 2.46
CA LEU A 148 -12.87 8.39 1.37
C LEU A 148 -13.21 9.28 0.16
N THR A 149 -14.50 9.53 -0.10
CA THR A 149 -14.90 10.40 -1.22
C THR A 149 -14.51 11.86 -1.03
N SER A 150 -14.35 12.33 0.21
CA SER A 150 -13.97 13.72 0.49
C SER A 150 -12.49 14.01 0.28
N HIS A 151 -11.69 13.00 -0.08
CA HIS A 151 -10.30 13.19 -0.45
C HIS A 151 -10.11 13.58 -1.92
N TRP A 152 -11.17 13.52 -2.74
CA TRP A 152 -11.09 13.96 -4.13
C TRP A 152 -11.14 15.48 -4.21
N ASP A 153 -10.10 16.11 -4.76
CA ASP A 153 -10.01 17.58 -4.88
C ASP A 153 -10.59 18.14 -6.20
N GLY A 154 -11.08 17.25 -7.08
CA GLY A 154 -11.51 17.60 -8.44
C GLY A 154 -10.55 17.10 -9.53
N THR A 155 -9.30 16.78 -9.18
CA THR A 155 -8.23 16.35 -10.10
C THR A 155 -7.53 15.06 -9.63
N ARG A 156 -7.30 14.92 -8.32
CA ARG A 156 -6.61 13.78 -7.70
C ARG A 156 -7.21 13.46 -6.33
N TYR A 157 -6.90 12.27 -5.82
CA TYR A 157 -7.09 11.98 -4.40
C TYR A 157 -5.94 12.56 -3.58
N LEU A 158 -6.28 13.26 -2.49
CA LEU A 158 -5.36 13.78 -1.49
C LEU A 158 -5.06 12.70 -0.45
N SER A 159 -3.78 12.49 -0.13
CA SER A 159 -3.34 11.53 0.90
C SER A 159 -3.90 11.89 2.29
N LEU A 160 -3.85 13.17 2.65
CA LEU A 160 -4.32 13.70 3.92
C LEU A 160 -5.32 14.83 3.68
N ILE A 161 -6.35 14.94 4.52
CA ILE A 161 -7.24 16.12 4.59
C ILE A 161 -7.40 16.58 6.06
N GLY A 162 -7.88 17.81 6.31
CA GLY A 162 -8.08 18.38 7.65
C GLY A 162 -7.02 19.39 8.09
N ASP A 163 -7.06 19.83 9.35
CA ASP A 163 -6.44 21.08 9.83
C ASP A 163 -4.90 21.12 9.80
N ALA A 164 -4.23 19.97 9.76
CA ALA A 164 -2.77 19.85 9.72
C ALA A 164 -2.29 19.28 8.38
N GLN A 165 -2.74 19.88 7.27
CA GLN A 165 -2.23 19.51 5.94
C GLN A 165 -0.70 19.60 5.90
N PRO A 166 -0.04 18.67 5.18
CA PRO A 166 1.36 18.85 4.85
C PRO A 166 1.53 20.21 4.16
N PRO A 167 2.66 20.91 4.38
CA PRO A 167 2.86 22.23 3.81
C PRO A 167 2.57 22.21 2.32
N THR A 168 1.65 23.07 1.85
CA THR A 168 1.55 23.36 0.42
C THR A 168 2.83 24.07 0.05
N ASP A 169 3.79 23.37 -0.56
CA ASP A 169 4.98 24.01 -1.10
C ASP A 169 4.57 24.73 -2.40
N PRO A 170 4.46 26.07 -2.42
CA PRO A 170 4.04 26.79 -3.61
C PRO A 170 5.14 26.82 -4.68
N ALA A 171 6.37 26.42 -4.33
CA ALA A 171 7.55 26.47 -5.18
C ALA A 171 8.13 25.09 -5.55
N GLY A 172 7.72 24.02 -4.84
CA GLY A 172 8.14 22.64 -5.07
C GLY A 172 7.04 21.73 -5.60
N PRO A 173 7.36 20.47 -5.92
CA PRO A 173 6.43 19.55 -6.58
C PRO A 173 5.31 19.01 -5.66
N GLY A 174 5.30 19.39 -4.37
CA GLY A 174 4.19 19.19 -3.44
C GLY A 174 4.09 17.79 -2.81
N TYR A 175 3.12 17.63 -1.91
CA TYR A 175 2.87 16.36 -1.20
C TYR A 175 1.94 15.42 -1.97
N ASP A 176 1.05 15.97 -2.79
CA ASP A 176 0.09 15.23 -3.60
C ASP A 176 0.37 15.42 -5.10
N PRO A 177 0.23 14.36 -5.92
CA PRO A 177 -0.28 13.04 -5.53
C PRO A 177 0.75 12.23 -4.73
N ASN A 178 0.26 11.33 -3.88
CA ASN A 178 1.07 10.43 -3.06
C ASN A 178 0.79 8.97 -3.44
N ILE A 179 1.84 8.12 -3.46
CA ILE A 179 1.71 6.70 -3.82
C ILE A 179 0.85 5.93 -2.80
N ASP A 180 0.67 6.47 -1.59
CA ASP A 180 -0.19 5.88 -0.57
C ASP A 180 -1.65 5.70 -1.04
N ILE A 181 -2.11 6.45 -2.05
CA ILE A 181 -3.42 6.25 -2.69
C ILE A 181 -3.48 4.91 -3.44
N VAL A 182 -2.42 4.57 -4.19
CA VAL A 182 -2.30 3.29 -4.90
C VAL A 182 -2.16 2.15 -3.90
N ILE A 183 -1.31 2.33 -2.88
CA ILE A 183 -1.15 1.38 -1.78
C ILE A 183 -2.50 1.17 -1.06
N ALA A 184 -3.23 2.23 -0.75
CA ALA A 184 -4.56 2.15 -0.14
C ALA A 184 -5.55 1.36 -0.99
N ALA A 185 -5.47 1.46 -2.32
CA ALA A 185 -6.33 0.67 -3.20
C ALA A 185 -6.03 -0.83 -3.12
N ILE A 186 -4.75 -1.22 -3.08
CA ILE A 186 -4.32 -2.62 -2.95
C ILE A 186 -4.67 -3.18 -1.56
N TYR A 187 -4.29 -2.48 -0.50
CA TYR A 187 -4.45 -2.96 0.87
C TYR A 187 -5.85 -2.78 1.43
N GLY A 188 -6.53 -1.69 1.05
CA GLY A 188 -7.92 -1.40 1.40
C GLY A 188 -8.95 -2.08 0.51
N ASP A 189 -8.52 -2.84 -0.51
CA ASP A 189 -9.40 -3.53 -1.47
C ASP A 189 -10.45 -2.57 -2.07
N LEU A 190 -9.97 -1.41 -2.51
CA LEU A 190 -10.81 -0.40 -3.17
C LEU A 190 -10.97 -0.76 -4.65
N PRO A 191 -12.06 -0.33 -5.31
CA PRO A 191 -12.26 -0.61 -6.73
C PRO A 191 -11.12 -0.03 -7.59
N LEU A 192 -10.33 -0.91 -8.20
CA LEU A 192 -9.22 -0.50 -9.08
C LEU A 192 -9.70 0.11 -10.41
N THR A 193 -11.00 -0.01 -10.69
CA THR A 193 -11.69 0.64 -11.81
C THR A 193 -12.20 2.05 -11.47
N ASP A 194 -11.97 2.58 -10.26
CA ASP A 194 -12.29 3.98 -9.95
C ASP A 194 -11.40 4.89 -10.80
N THR A 195 -11.98 5.59 -11.76
CA THR A 195 -11.22 6.43 -12.70
C THR A 195 -10.53 7.61 -12.03
N ARG A 196 -10.95 7.99 -10.81
CA ARG A 196 -10.24 8.96 -9.95
C ARG A 196 -8.94 8.41 -9.37
N LEU A 197 -8.90 7.12 -9.03
CA LEU A 197 -7.67 6.43 -8.66
C LEU A 197 -6.71 6.40 -9.86
N LEU A 198 -7.21 6.05 -11.04
CA LEU A 198 -6.41 5.99 -12.27
C LEU A 198 -5.86 7.38 -12.66
N ALA A 199 -6.65 8.44 -12.52
CA ALA A 199 -6.20 9.82 -12.70
C ALA A 199 -5.02 10.16 -11.76
N THR A 200 -5.16 9.84 -10.48
CA THR A 200 -4.11 10.05 -9.47
C THR A 200 -2.84 9.25 -9.80
N ALA A 201 -3.00 7.99 -10.22
CA ALA A 201 -1.89 7.13 -10.64
C ALA A 201 -1.18 7.66 -11.89
N ALA A 202 -1.91 8.23 -12.86
CA ALA A 202 -1.32 8.84 -14.04
C ALA A 202 -0.41 10.02 -13.69
N GLU A 203 -0.85 10.88 -12.76
CA GLU A 203 -0.02 12.00 -12.29
C GLU A 203 1.24 11.51 -11.57
N LEU A 204 1.12 10.53 -10.66
CA LEU A 204 2.28 9.90 -9.98
C LEU A 204 3.32 9.43 -10.99
N ARG A 205 2.91 8.60 -11.96
CA ARG A 205 3.83 8.09 -12.98
C ARG A 205 4.47 9.22 -13.78
N LYS A 206 3.67 10.22 -14.19
CA LYS A 206 4.15 11.38 -14.96
C LYS A 206 5.22 12.16 -14.18
N HIS A 207 5.03 12.40 -12.89
CA HIS A 207 5.98 13.18 -12.08
C HIS A 207 7.40 12.62 -12.14
N TRP A 208 7.56 11.30 -12.17
CA TRP A 208 8.88 10.68 -12.12
C TRP A 208 9.41 10.18 -13.47
N SER A 209 8.58 10.14 -14.51
CA SER A 209 8.98 9.66 -15.84
C SER A 209 9.00 10.72 -16.95
N ASP A 210 8.33 11.86 -16.79
CA ASP A 210 8.27 12.91 -17.81
C ASP A 210 9.52 13.81 -17.75
N PRO A 211 10.33 13.94 -18.81
CA PRO A 211 11.50 14.83 -18.84
C PRO A 211 11.19 16.31 -18.54
N ALA A 212 9.94 16.74 -18.75
CA ALA A 212 9.49 18.10 -18.43
C ALA A 212 9.09 18.29 -16.96
N SER A 213 8.99 17.21 -16.19
CA SER A 213 8.66 17.27 -14.76
C SER A 213 9.87 17.74 -13.93
N PRO A 214 9.69 18.68 -13.00
CA PRO A 214 10.76 19.05 -12.06
C PRO A 214 11.10 17.92 -11.08
N ALA A 215 10.22 16.92 -10.93
CA ALA A 215 10.42 15.77 -10.06
C ALA A 215 11.01 14.54 -10.79
N VAL A 216 11.30 14.64 -12.09
CA VAL A 216 11.75 13.48 -12.90
C VAL A 216 12.98 12.79 -12.31
N TYR A 217 12.95 11.47 -12.20
CA TYR A 217 14.13 10.72 -11.81
C TYR A 217 15.04 10.48 -13.02
N PRO A 218 16.30 10.97 -13.03
CA PRO A 218 17.21 10.72 -14.15
C PRO A 218 17.38 9.23 -14.47
N VAL A 219 17.33 8.34 -13.47
CA VAL A 219 17.39 6.89 -13.68
C VAL A 219 16.23 6.39 -14.56
N ASN A 220 15.02 6.94 -14.43
CA ASN A 220 13.88 6.56 -15.27
C ASN A 220 14.08 6.95 -16.74
N LEU A 221 14.81 8.04 -17.01
CA LEU A 221 15.15 8.44 -18.38
C LEU A 221 16.20 7.51 -19.01
N ALA A 222 17.14 7.01 -18.20
CA ALA A 222 18.09 6.01 -18.63
C ALA A 222 17.41 4.64 -18.86
N ASP A 223 16.57 4.21 -17.91
CA ASP A 223 15.81 2.96 -17.96
C ASP A 223 14.86 2.86 -19.14
N GLN A 224 14.29 3.99 -19.58
CA GLN A 224 13.46 4.03 -20.78
C GLN A 224 14.20 3.50 -22.02
N GLN A 225 15.52 3.71 -22.11
CA GLN A 225 16.34 3.20 -23.22
C GLN A 225 16.54 1.68 -23.16
N LEU A 226 16.37 1.10 -21.97
CA LEU A 226 16.42 -0.34 -21.72
C LEU A 226 15.03 -0.99 -21.81
N GLY A 227 13.96 -0.20 -21.94
CA GLY A 227 12.59 -0.68 -21.96
C GLY A 227 12.09 -1.18 -20.60
N ILE A 228 12.68 -0.72 -19.49
CA ILE A 228 12.26 -1.03 -18.12
C ILE A 228 11.75 0.23 -17.40
N GLY A 229 11.08 0.05 -16.26
CA GLY A 229 10.57 1.12 -15.42
C GLY A 229 9.23 1.70 -15.87
N PRO A 230 8.86 2.91 -15.44
CA PRO A 230 9.60 3.76 -14.50
C PRO A 230 9.52 3.21 -13.07
N MET A 231 10.55 3.48 -12.26
CA MET A 231 10.47 3.34 -10.80
C MET A 231 9.78 4.57 -10.18
N LEU A 232 9.03 4.37 -9.10
CA LEU A 232 8.22 5.40 -8.43
C LEU A 232 8.68 5.60 -6.98
N GLY A 233 8.50 6.82 -6.45
CA GLY A 233 8.80 7.17 -5.06
C GLY A 233 7.54 7.28 -4.19
N ARG A 234 7.65 7.95 -3.03
CA ARG A 234 6.52 8.19 -2.12
C ARG A 234 5.62 9.31 -2.62
N TYR A 235 6.17 10.51 -2.75
CA TYR A 235 5.50 11.70 -3.28
C TYR A 235 6.52 12.68 -3.90
N PRO A 236 6.13 13.57 -4.82
CA PRO A 236 7.09 14.36 -5.59
C PRO A 236 7.98 15.30 -4.75
N GLY A 237 7.45 15.86 -3.67
CA GLY A 237 8.14 16.78 -2.75
C GLY A 237 8.93 16.08 -1.64
N ASP A 238 9.15 14.78 -1.74
CA ASP A 238 9.89 14.00 -0.76
C ASP A 238 11.35 14.48 -0.64
N SER A 239 11.85 14.52 0.59
CA SER A 239 13.20 14.93 0.96
C SER A 239 13.94 13.90 1.82
N TYR A 240 13.30 12.76 2.12
CA TYR A 240 13.92 11.68 2.85
C TYR A 240 14.91 10.92 1.96
N ASP A 241 16.17 10.87 2.39
CA ASP A 241 17.28 10.22 1.67
C ASP A 241 17.74 8.92 2.35
N GLY A 242 16.87 8.31 3.15
CA GLY A 242 17.20 7.12 3.94
C GLY A 242 17.86 7.41 5.28
N ASP A 243 18.39 8.61 5.46
CA ASP A 243 18.72 9.18 6.77
C ASP A 243 18.24 10.63 6.88
N VAL A 244 18.07 11.11 8.12
CA VAL A 244 17.68 12.50 8.41
C VAL A 244 18.90 13.43 8.55
N SER A 245 20.11 12.92 8.33
CA SER A 245 21.36 13.63 8.57
C SER A 245 21.78 14.50 7.38
N ASN A 246 21.46 14.07 6.16
CA ASN A 246 21.79 14.80 4.93
C ASN A 246 20.65 14.72 3.89
N PRO A 247 19.47 15.33 4.16
CA PRO A 247 18.35 15.24 3.24
C PRO A 247 18.70 15.83 1.87
N VAL A 248 18.49 15.06 0.81
CA VAL A 248 18.63 15.50 -0.58
C VAL A 248 17.24 15.79 -1.13
N GLN A 249 17.08 16.99 -1.69
CA GLN A 249 15.80 17.40 -2.26
C GLN A 249 15.45 16.57 -3.50
N GLY A 250 14.20 16.10 -3.54
CA GLY A 250 13.61 15.41 -4.70
C GLY A 250 13.42 13.91 -4.52
N GLY A 251 13.80 13.34 -3.38
CA GLY A 251 13.50 11.96 -2.99
C GLY A 251 14.06 10.91 -3.95
N HIS A 252 13.67 9.67 -3.72
CA HIS A 252 14.21 8.51 -4.39
C HIS A 252 13.10 7.58 -4.87
N PRO A 253 13.31 6.78 -5.93
CA PRO A 253 12.45 5.64 -6.19
C PRO A 253 12.49 4.63 -5.03
N TRP A 254 11.34 4.05 -4.72
CA TRP A 254 11.16 3.02 -3.70
C TRP A 254 10.73 1.71 -4.35
N ALA A 255 11.33 0.60 -3.91
CA ALA A 255 10.99 -0.72 -4.42
C ALA A 255 9.50 -1.04 -4.16
N LEU A 256 9.02 -0.82 -2.93
CA LEU A 256 7.63 -1.09 -2.56
C LEU A 256 6.62 -0.22 -3.33
N ALA A 257 6.95 1.05 -3.60
CA ALA A 257 6.09 1.97 -4.35
C ALA A 257 5.91 1.50 -5.79
N THR A 258 7.04 1.15 -6.42
CA THR A 258 7.08 0.60 -7.78
C THR A 258 6.31 -0.72 -7.87
N CYS A 259 6.50 -1.62 -6.90
CA CYS A 259 5.82 -2.92 -6.89
C CYS A 259 4.30 -2.80 -6.67
N ASN A 260 3.84 -1.92 -5.76
CA ASN A 260 2.40 -1.71 -5.54
C ASN A 260 1.70 -1.11 -6.78
N PHE A 261 2.40 -0.26 -7.54
CA PHE A 261 1.86 0.26 -8.80
C PHE A 261 1.86 -0.79 -9.91
N ALA A 262 2.89 -1.63 -10.00
CA ALA A 262 2.87 -2.79 -10.88
C ALA A 262 1.71 -3.74 -10.53
N GLU A 263 1.42 -3.93 -9.24
CA GLU A 263 0.27 -4.71 -8.79
C GLU A 263 -1.07 -4.11 -9.20
N LEU A 264 -1.22 -2.78 -9.14
CA LEU A 264 -2.40 -2.08 -9.67
C LEU A 264 -2.61 -2.44 -11.15
N TYR A 265 -1.56 -2.39 -11.97
CA TYR A 265 -1.65 -2.77 -13.38
C TYR A 265 -2.06 -4.24 -13.58
N TYR A 266 -1.43 -5.19 -12.89
CA TYR A 266 -1.79 -6.61 -13.02
C TYR A 266 -3.23 -6.88 -12.62
N ARG A 267 -3.67 -6.36 -11.47
CA ARG A 267 -5.05 -6.58 -11.00
C ARG A 267 -6.08 -5.87 -11.89
N LEU A 268 -5.74 -4.70 -12.44
CA LEU A 268 -6.60 -4.03 -13.43
C LEU A 268 -6.67 -4.81 -14.74
N ALA A 269 -5.57 -5.41 -15.20
CA ALA A 269 -5.56 -6.26 -16.39
C ALA A 269 -6.51 -7.46 -16.24
N ASP A 270 -6.46 -8.15 -15.08
CA ASP A 270 -7.38 -9.24 -14.75
C ASP A 270 -8.85 -8.77 -14.70
N GLY A 271 -9.11 -7.59 -14.10
CA GLY A 271 -10.43 -6.96 -14.09
C GLY A 271 -10.96 -6.63 -15.50
N VAL A 272 -10.12 -6.08 -16.36
CA VAL A 272 -10.46 -5.75 -17.76
C VAL A 272 -10.72 -7.02 -18.56
N GLN A 273 -9.89 -8.06 -18.38
CA GLN A 273 -10.05 -9.34 -19.07
C GLN A 273 -11.33 -10.08 -18.64
N SER A 274 -11.61 -10.11 -17.33
CA SER A 274 -12.78 -10.80 -16.77
C SER A 274 -14.10 -10.12 -17.13
N THR A 275 -14.14 -8.79 -17.17
CA THR A 275 -15.35 -8.03 -17.52
C THR A 275 -15.50 -7.79 -19.02
N GLY A 276 -14.39 -7.84 -19.78
CA GLY A 276 -14.35 -7.44 -21.19
C GLY A 276 -14.53 -5.94 -21.40
N SER A 277 -14.32 -5.12 -20.36
CA SER A 277 -14.58 -3.68 -20.38
C SER A 277 -13.42 -2.88 -19.79
N LEU A 278 -13.08 -1.75 -20.41
CA LEU A 278 -12.12 -0.79 -19.86
C LEU A 278 -12.87 0.28 -19.04
N PRO A 279 -12.38 0.65 -17.84
CA PRO A 279 -12.87 1.81 -17.12
C PRO A 279 -12.30 3.09 -17.76
N TYR A 280 -12.74 3.41 -18.97
CA TYR A 280 -12.22 4.53 -19.77
C TYR A 280 -13.20 5.71 -19.79
N ASP A 281 -12.73 6.87 -19.33
CA ASP A 281 -13.39 8.16 -19.34
C ASP A 281 -12.32 9.28 -19.39
N ASP A 282 -12.75 10.55 -19.30
CA ASP A 282 -11.83 11.69 -19.33
C ASP A 282 -10.81 11.70 -18.18
N LEU A 283 -11.15 11.11 -17.01
CA LEU A 283 -10.25 11.05 -15.84
C LEU A 283 -9.16 10.00 -16.02
N SER A 284 -9.52 8.84 -16.55
CA SER A 284 -8.64 7.68 -16.73
C SER A 284 -7.90 7.67 -18.07
N ALA A 285 -8.31 8.48 -19.05
CA ALA A 285 -7.65 8.57 -20.35
C ALA A 285 -6.13 8.84 -20.26
N PRO A 286 -5.62 9.76 -19.41
CA PRO A 286 -4.18 9.97 -19.26
C PRO A 286 -3.42 8.75 -18.73
N PHE A 287 -4.04 7.93 -17.88
CA PHE A 287 -3.44 6.70 -17.35
C PHE A 287 -3.23 5.67 -18.48
N PHE A 288 -4.27 5.42 -19.27
CA PHE A 288 -4.20 4.47 -20.38
C PHE A 288 -3.29 4.96 -21.52
N ALA A 289 -3.27 6.26 -21.80
CA ALA A 289 -2.39 6.84 -22.81
C ALA A 289 -0.90 6.61 -22.53
N GLN A 290 -0.49 6.55 -21.24
CA GLN A 290 0.91 6.28 -20.85
C GLN A 290 1.42 4.90 -21.28
N ILE A 291 0.51 3.97 -21.58
CA ILE A 291 0.81 2.60 -22.01
C ILE A 291 0.26 2.30 -23.41
N GLY A 292 -0.11 3.35 -24.17
CA GLY A 292 -0.59 3.22 -25.55
C GLY A 292 -2.01 2.67 -25.69
N VAL A 293 -2.82 2.72 -24.63
CA VAL A 293 -4.23 2.28 -24.66
C VAL A 293 -5.15 3.48 -24.91
N ALA A 294 -6.06 3.33 -25.87
CA ALA A 294 -7.09 4.29 -26.23
C ALA A 294 -8.51 3.74 -25.96
N ALA A 295 -9.53 4.59 -26.06
CA ALA A 295 -10.92 4.23 -25.76
C ALA A 295 -11.47 3.05 -26.57
N ASP A 296 -11.00 2.89 -27.81
CA ASP A 296 -11.39 1.84 -28.75
C ASP A 296 -10.45 0.63 -28.75
N THR A 297 -9.43 0.62 -27.88
CA THR A 297 -8.52 -0.51 -27.75
C THR A 297 -9.28 -1.74 -27.22
N PRO A 298 -9.22 -2.89 -27.89
CA PRO A 298 -9.88 -4.10 -27.41
C PRO A 298 -9.43 -4.47 -26.00
N ALA A 299 -10.35 -4.92 -25.14
CA ALA A 299 -10.07 -5.27 -23.74
C ALA A 299 -8.89 -6.23 -23.57
N ARG A 300 -8.74 -7.19 -24.49
CA ARG A 300 -7.60 -8.11 -24.49
C ARG A 300 -6.25 -7.40 -24.72
N ASP A 301 -6.20 -6.46 -25.65
CA ASP A 301 -4.98 -5.74 -26.00
C ASP A 301 -4.63 -4.72 -24.90
N ALA A 302 -5.65 -4.10 -24.30
CA ALA A 302 -5.49 -3.25 -23.13
C ALA A 302 -4.96 -4.01 -21.91
N ALA A 303 -5.49 -5.21 -21.63
CA ALA A 303 -4.97 -6.07 -20.56
C ALA A 303 -3.51 -6.46 -20.81
N ALA A 304 -3.13 -6.81 -22.04
CA ALA A 304 -1.75 -7.11 -22.40
C ALA A 304 -0.81 -5.91 -22.21
N ALA A 305 -1.26 -4.69 -22.55
CA ALA A 305 -0.49 -3.47 -22.34
C ALA A 305 -0.29 -3.16 -20.85
N LEU A 306 -1.31 -3.39 -20.02
CA LEU A 306 -1.24 -3.25 -18.56
C LEU A 306 -0.22 -4.25 -17.97
N GLU A 307 -0.31 -5.53 -18.35
CA GLU A 307 0.64 -6.56 -17.92
C GLU A 307 2.08 -6.23 -18.35
N GLN A 308 2.26 -5.79 -19.59
CA GLN A 308 3.57 -5.40 -20.11
C GLN A 308 4.16 -4.22 -19.31
N ALA A 309 3.37 -3.20 -19.03
CA ALA A 309 3.82 -2.05 -18.24
C ALA A 309 4.22 -2.46 -16.82
N ALA A 310 3.45 -3.34 -16.19
CA ALA A 310 3.78 -3.88 -14.87
C ALA A 310 5.08 -4.71 -14.89
N ASP A 311 5.30 -5.50 -15.95
CA ASP A 311 6.52 -6.28 -16.14
C ASP A 311 7.75 -5.39 -16.23
N GLN A 312 7.67 -4.30 -16.98
CA GLN A 312 8.77 -3.33 -17.11
C GLN A 312 9.13 -2.71 -15.75
N MET A 313 8.14 -2.41 -14.92
CA MET A 313 8.35 -1.87 -13.57
C MET A 313 9.04 -2.89 -12.65
N LEU A 314 8.61 -4.15 -12.63
CA LEU A 314 9.28 -5.21 -11.85
C LEU A 314 10.68 -5.53 -12.37
N GLN A 315 10.90 -5.44 -13.68
CA GLN A 315 12.22 -5.58 -14.29
C GLN A 315 13.17 -4.48 -13.83
N ALA A 316 12.71 -3.23 -13.72
CA ALA A 316 13.53 -2.14 -13.16
C ALA A 316 13.91 -2.40 -11.70
N VAL A 317 12.96 -2.82 -10.86
CA VAL A 317 13.24 -3.19 -9.46
C VAL A 317 14.28 -4.30 -9.37
N THR A 318 14.19 -5.31 -10.24
CA THR A 318 15.17 -6.41 -10.28
C THR A 318 16.53 -5.95 -10.82
N TYR A 319 16.54 -5.11 -11.86
CA TYR A 319 17.75 -4.61 -12.49
C TYR A 319 18.60 -3.75 -11.55
N HIS A 320 17.94 -2.92 -10.74
CA HIS A 320 18.58 -2.02 -9.78
C HIS A 320 18.83 -2.65 -8.39
N SER A 321 18.39 -3.89 -8.19
CA SER A 321 18.66 -4.66 -6.97
C SER A 321 20.17 -4.97 -6.82
N ASP A 322 20.62 -5.15 -5.59
CA ASP A 322 21.98 -5.62 -5.32
C ASP A 322 21.97 -7.14 -5.16
N ASN A 323 22.30 -7.89 -6.21
CA ASN A 323 22.24 -9.36 -6.21
C ASN A 323 20.87 -9.92 -5.77
N LEU A 324 19.77 -9.30 -6.24
CA LEU A 324 18.38 -9.58 -5.84
C LEU A 324 18.03 -9.18 -4.40
N GLU A 325 18.93 -8.51 -3.68
CA GLU A 325 18.59 -7.83 -2.44
C GLU A 325 17.84 -6.53 -2.72
N LEU A 326 16.69 -6.37 -2.08
CA LEU A 326 15.82 -5.20 -2.21
C LEU A 326 16.00 -4.32 -0.98
N SER A 327 16.57 -3.14 -1.21
CA SER A 327 16.59 -2.06 -0.22
C SER A 327 15.25 -1.33 -0.18
N GLU A 328 15.13 -0.37 0.73
CA GLU A 328 14.00 0.55 0.76
C GLU A 328 13.95 1.43 -0.50
N GLN A 329 15.10 1.95 -0.94
CA GLN A 329 15.19 2.98 -1.98
C GLN A 329 16.26 2.66 -3.03
N PHE A 330 16.12 3.24 -4.22
CA PHE A 330 17.16 3.31 -5.24
C PHE A 330 17.59 4.77 -5.44
N ASP A 331 18.87 5.04 -5.63
CA ASP A 331 19.37 6.37 -5.92
C ASP A 331 18.70 6.91 -7.21
N ARG A 332 18.07 8.08 -7.16
CA ARG A 332 17.28 8.62 -8.29
C ARG A 332 18.07 8.85 -9.57
N THR A 333 19.40 8.93 -9.47
CA THR A 333 20.28 9.25 -10.60
C THR A 333 20.98 8.00 -11.11
N THR A 334 21.51 7.18 -10.20
CA THR A 334 22.38 6.04 -10.52
C THR A 334 21.66 4.70 -10.46
N GLY A 335 20.53 4.61 -9.75
CA GLY A 335 19.78 3.39 -9.53
C GLY A 335 20.33 2.47 -8.43
N TYR A 336 21.49 2.77 -7.83
CA TYR A 336 22.03 1.93 -6.76
C TYR A 336 21.14 1.91 -5.51
N CYS A 337 21.05 0.75 -4.87
CA CYS A 337 20.37 0.59 -3.58
C CYS A 337 20.85 1.61 -2.53
N ARG A 338 19.91 2.20 -1.77
CA ARG A 338 20.15 3.16 -0.69
C ARG A 338 19.18 2.90 0.47
N SER A 339 19.44 3.54 1.61
CA SER A 339 18.68 3.43 2.85
C SER A 339 18.78 2.02 3.44
N VAL A 340 17.74 1.55 4.11
CA VAL A 340 17.67 0.25 4.76
C VAL A 340 17.84 -0.86 3.73
N SER A 341 18.89 -1.67 3.89
CA SER A 341 19.07 -2.89 3.11
C SER A 341 18.08 -3.96 3.56
N ASN A 342 17.71 -4.84 2.62
CA ASN A 342 16.81 -5.96 2.87
C ASN A 342 15.48 -5.56 3.55
N LEU A 343 14.86 -4.45 3.11
CA LEU A 343 13.61 -4.00 3.72
C LEU A 343 12.49 -5.02 3.46
N THR A 344 11.96 -5.62 4.53
CA THR A 344 10.92 -6.66 4.45
C THR A 344 9.72 -6.27 3.58
N TRP A 345 9.30 -5.00 3.64
CA TRP A 345 8.16 -4.52 2.84
C TRP A 345 8.47 -4.49 1.34
N SER A 346 9.70 -4.19 0.93
CA SER A 346 10.11 -4.24 -0.48
C SER A 346 9.95 -5.64 -1.08
N TYR A 347 10.44 -6.68 -0.40
CA TYR A 347 10.25 -8.07 -0.85
C TYR A 347 8.79 -8.48 -0.87
N ALA A 348 8.07 -8.12 0.18
CA ALA A 348 6.69 -8.53 0.32
C ALA A 348 5.81 -7.90 -0.77
N ALA A 349 6.05 -6.64 -1.14
CA ALA A 349 5.39 -5.96 -2.26
C ALA A 349 5.77 -6.55 -3.61
N TYR A 350 7.04 -6.87 -3.84
CA TYR A 350 7.47 -7.58 -5.04
C TYR A 350 6.75 -8.93 -5.20
N LEU A 351 6.71 -9.72 -4.13
CA LEU A 351 6.02 -11.01 -4.13
C LEU A 351 4.51 -10.86 -4.33
N SER A 352 3.87 -9.82 -3.79
CA SER A 352 2.45 -9.55 -4.00
C SER A 352 2.15 -9.22 -5.48
N ALA A 353 2.95 -8.36 -6.11
CA ALA A 353 2.83 -8.07 -7.54
C ALA A 353 3.01 -9.32 -8.41
N VAL A 354 3.99 -10.18 -8.09
CA VAL A 354 4.19 -11.45 -8.80
C VAL A 354 3.00 -12.40 -8.64
N ARG A 355 2.37 -12.45 -7.46
CA ARG A 355 1.14 -13.24 -7.24
C ARG A 355 -0.02 -12.69 -8.06
N ALA A 356 -0.18 -11.36 -8.12
CA ALA A 356 -1.21 -10.72 -8.93
C ALA A 356 -1.04 -11.03 -10.42
N LYS A 357 0.20 -11.07 -10.93
CA LYS A 357 0.50 -11.50 -12.30
C LYS A 357 0.14 -12.97 -12.56
N THR A 358 0.60 -13.85 -11.69
CA THR A 358 0.62 -15.29 -12.00
C THR A 358 -0.66 -16.02 -11.58
N GLY A 359 -1.47 -15.41 -10.70
CA GLY A 359 -2.56 -16.10 -10.01
C GLY A 359 -2.08 -17.25 -9.09
N LEU A 360 -0.77 -17.44 -8.95
CA LEU A 360 -0.18 -18.48 -8.14
C LEU A 360 0.03 -17.96 -6.74
N THR A 361 -0.57 -18.62 -5.75
CA THR A 361 -0.12 -18.47 -4.37
C THR A 361 1.25 -19.12 -4.25
N VAL A 362 2.32 -18.31 -4.22
CA VAL A 362 3.67 -18.81 -3.93
C VAL A 362 3.66 -19.42 -2.53
N GLN A 363 3.82 -20.75 -2.47
CA GLN A 363 4.08 -21.47 -1.23
C GLN A 363 5.48 -21.06 -0.78
N GLY A 364 5.54 -20.30 0.32
CA GLY A 364 6.81 -20.04 1.03
C GLY A 364 7.38 -21.31 1.63
#